data_AF-A0A8J7Q6A1-F1
#
_entry.id   AF-A0A8J7Q6A1-F1
#
_cell.length_a   1.000
_cell.length_b   1.000
_cell.length_c   1.000
_cell.angle_alpha   90.00
_cell.angle_beta   90.00
_cell.angle_gamma   90.00
#
_symmetry.space_group_name_H-M   'P 1'
#
loop_
_entity.id
_entity.type
_entity.pdbx_description
1 polymer ?
#
loop_
_entity_poly.entity_id
_entity_poly.type
_entity_poly.pdbx_seq_one_letter_code
_entity_poly.pdbx_strand_id
1 'polypeptide(L)' 'MEDKILELMAQIGGFFPGTLTECCDALARAFDTDQAPVEAELTRLVDKGAIRVDAVGVRLDEDHNPQLKRFRKVKKHRG' A
#
# COMPACT_ATOMS: atom_id res chain seq x y z
N MET A 1 -11.50 -1.73 2.29
CA MET A 1 -10.57 -1.94 1.16
C MET A 1 -9.15 -1.65 1.62
N GLU A 2 -8.98 -0.68 2.53
CA GLU A 2 -7.78 -0.40 3.33
C GLU A 2 -6.90 -1.62 3.63
N ASP A 3 -7.41 -2.62 4.35
CA ASP A 3 -6.62 -3.79 4.77
C ASP A 3 -6.01 -4.55 3.57
N LYS A 4 -6.73 -4.65 2.45
CA LYS A 4 -6.23 -5.33 1.24
C LYS A 4 -5.09 -4.55 0.57
N ILE A 5 -5.20 -3.21 0.53
CA ILE A 5 -4.15 -2.33 0.02
C ILE A 5 -2.90 -2.47 0.89
N LEU A 6 -3.08 -2.34 2.21
CA LEU A 6 -1.98 -2.42 3.17
C LEU A 6 -1.30 -3.79 3.16
N GLU A 7 -2.08 -4.87 3.09
CA GLU A 7 -1.57 -6.23 2.99
C GLU A 7 -0.77 -6.43 1.70
N LEU A 8 -1.32 -6.05 0.54
CA LEU A 8 -0.62 -6.17 -0.73
C LEU A 8 0.67 -5.36 -0.74
N MET A 9 0.63 -4.10 -0.32
CA MET A 9 1.81 -3.24 -0.20
C MET A 9 2.86 -3.82 0.75
N ALA A 10 2.45 -4.44 1.87
CA ALA A 10 3.37 -5.10 2.79
C ALA A 10 4.03 -6.35 2.17
N GLN A 11 3.31 -7.09 1.33
CA GLN A 11 3.84 -8.25 0.63
C GLN A 11 4.87 -7.87 -0.44
N ILE A 12 4.64 -6.78 -1.18
CA ILE A 12 5.52 -6.32 -2.27
C ILE A 12 6.59 -5.32 -1.82
N GLY A 13 6.53 -4.82 -0.59
CA GLY A 13 7.47 -3.83 -0.04
C GLY A 13 7.20 -2.39 -0.45
N GLY A 14 5.99 -2.11 -0.94
CA GLY A 14 5.59 -0.84 -1.55
C GLY A 14 5.67 -0.84 -3.08
N PHE A 15 5.23 0.26 -3.68
CA PHE A 15 5.16 0.46 -5.12
C PHE A 15 6.38 1.25 -5.60
N PHE A 16 7.31 0.57 -6.25
CA PHE A 16 8.56 1.15 -6.75
C PHE A 16 9.04 0.47 -8.05
N PRO A 17 9.54 1.24 -9.04
CA PRO A 17 9.35 2.69 -9.19
C PRO A 17 7.90 3.01 -9.60
N GLY A 18 7.39 4.18 -9.25
CA GLY A 18 6.11 4.64 -9.78
C GLY A 18 5.47 5.78 -9.00
N THR A 19 4.63 6.56 -9.65
CA THR A 19 3.82 7.63 -9.05
C THR A 19 2.63 7.08 -8.26
N LEU A 20 2.00 7.95 -7.47
CA LEU A 20 0.73 7.61 -6.80
C LEU A 20 -0.33 7.14 -7.81
N THR A 21 -0.39 7.78 -8.98
CA THR A 21 -1.34 7.42 -10.05
C THR A 21 -1.08 6.02 -10.62
N GLU A 22 0.18 5.65 -10.85
CA GLU A 22 0.55 4.30 -11.30
C GLU A 22 0.25 3.24 -10.22
N CYS A 23 0.47 3.59 -8.95
CA CYS A 23 0.06 2.77 -7.82
C CYS A 23 -1.47 2.57 -7.80
N CYS A 24 -2.25 3.64 -8.00
CA CYS A 24 -3.71 3.55 -8.11
C CYS A 24 -4.16 2.61 -9.24
N ASP A 25 -3.60 2.75 -10.45
CA ASP A 25 -3.97 1.90 -11.60
C ASP A 25 -3.62 0.43 -11.34
N ALA A 26 -2.43 0.17 -10.81
CA ALA A 26 -2.03 -1.21 -10.51
C ALA A 26 -2.88 -1.85 -9.40
N LEU A 27 -3.25 -1.10 -8.37
CA LEU A 27 -4.15 -1.57 -7.31
C LEU A 27 -5.58 -1.76 -7.82
N ALA A 28 -6.08 -0.85 -8.66
CA ALA A 28 -7.38 -0.98 -9.31
C ALA A 28 -7.47 -2.28 -10.12
N ARG A 29 -6.44 -2.59 -10.91
CA ARG A 29 -6.34 -3.86 -11.66
C ARG A 29 -6.19 -5.07 -10.75
N ALA A 30 -5.38 -4.97 -9.67
CA ALA A 30 -5.19 -6.08 -8.74
C ALA A 30 -6.46 -6.45 -7.98
N PHE A 31 -7.33 -5.48 -7.71
CA PHE A 31 -8.60 -5.68 -7.02
C PHE A 31 -9.81 -5.81 -7.95
N ASP A 32 -9.60 -5.76 -9.27
CA ASP A 32 -10.68 -5.76 -10.28
C ASP A 32 -11.76 -4.72 -9.94
N THR A 33 -11.32 -3.46 -9.79
CA THR A 33 -12.17 -2.35 -9.35
C THR A 33 -11.81 -1.05 -10.06
N ASP A 34 -12.66 -0.03 -9.90
CA ASP A 34 -12.41 1.30 -10.46
C ASP A 34 -11.26 2.02 -9.75
N GLN A 35 -10.60 2.93 -10.46
CA GLN A 35 -9.50 3.70 -9.89
C GLN A 35 -9.95 4.69 -8.81
N ALA A 36 -11.15 5.28 -8.96
CA ALA A 36 -11.68 6.29 -8.03
C ALA A 36 -11.77 5.83 -6.55
N PRO A 37 -12.35 4.65 -6.23
CA PRO A 37 -12.35 4.16 -4.85
C PRO A 37 -10.95 3.84 -4.31
N VAL A 38 -10.03 3.38 -5.16
CA VAL A 38 -8.64 3.10 -4.78
C VAL A 38 -7.89 4.39 -4.47
N GLU A 39 -8.04 5.41 -5.30
CA GLU A 39 -7.44 6.74 -5.10
C GLU A 39 -7.94 7.40 -3.81
N ALA A 40 -9.25 7.34 -3.55
CA ALA A 40 -9.83 7.85 -2.32
C ALA A 40 -9.27 7.14 -1.08
N GLU A 41 -9.07 5.81 -1.16
CA GLU A 41 -8.52 5.04 -0.05
C GLU A 41 -7.02 5.29 0.15
N LEU A 42 -6.24 5.39 -0.93
CA LEU A 42 -4.82 5.75 -0.86
C LEU A 42 -4.63 7.15 -0.27
N THR A 43 -5.45 8.11 -0.66
CA THR A 43 -5.42 9.47 -0.08
C THR A 43 -5.67 9.42 1.42
N ARG A 44 -6.67 8.66 1.88
CA ARG A 44 -6.92 8.45 3.32
C ARG A 44 -5.74 7.79 4.02
N LEU A 45 -5.07 6.83 3.37
CA LEU A 45 -3.90 6.16 3.92
C LEU A 45 -2.70 7.12 4.04
N VAL A 46 -2.54 8.06 3.11
CA VAL A 46 -1.54 9.14 3.21
C VAL A 46 -1.87 10.06 4.39
N ASP A 47 -3.12 10.51 4.50
CA ASP A 47 -3.57 11.41 5.58
C ASP A 47 -3.44 10.76 6.96
N LYS A 48 -3.69 9.45 7.06
CA LYS A 48 -3.48 8.66 8.28
C LYS A 48 -2.01 8.40 8.60
N GLY A 49 -1.08 8.75 7.71
CA GLY A 49 0.34 8.42 7.84
C GLY A 49 0.60 6.91 7.78
N ALA A 50 -0.25 6.15 7.11
CA ALA A 50 -0.06 4.72 6.89
C ALA A 50 0.84 4.44 5.68
N ILE A 51 0.80 5.33 4.69
CA ILE A 51 1.68 5.27 3.51
C ILE A 51 2.32 6.64 3.27
N ARG A 52 3.51 6.64 2.69
CA ARG A 52 4.20 7.82 2.19
C ARG A 52 4.41 7.71 0.70
N VAL A 53 4.18 8.83 0.03
CA VAL A 53 4.52 9.03 -1.38
C VAL A 53 5.78 9.88 -1.42
N ASP A 54 6.80 9.41 -2.10
CA ASP A 54 8.01 10.17 -2.40
C ASP A 54 8.32 10.10 -3.91
N ALA A 55 9.42 10.73 -4.31
CA ALA A 55 9.81 10.82 -5.72
C ALA A 55 10.15 9.46 -6.36
N VAL A 56 10.39 8.42 -5.56
CA VAL A 56 10.70 7.07 -6.07
C VAL A 56 9.48 6.15 -6.02
N GLY A 57 8.53 6.39 -5.11
CA GLY A 57 7.18 5.85 -5.20
C GLY A 57 6.40 5.81 -3.89
N VAL A 58 5.59 4.77 -3.71
CA VAL A 58 4.63 4.67 -2.59
C VAL A 58 5.05 3.56 -1.63
N ARG A 59 5.38 3.90 -0.38
CA ARG A 59 5.76 2.94 0.67
C ARG A 59 4.83 3.00 1.86
N LEU A 60 4.82 1.90 2.62
CA LEU A 60 4.27 1.85 3.96
C LEU A 60 5.11 2.70 4.94
N ASP A 61 4.44 3.41 5.84
CA ASP A 61 5.06 4.12 6.98
C ASP A 61 4.84 3.31 8.27
N GLU A 62 5.73 2.33 8.50
CA GLU A 62 5.66 1.46 9.67
C GLU A 62 5.93 2.21 10.99
N ASP A 63 6.59 3.37 10.93
CA ASP A 63 6.91 4.19 12.10
C ASP A 63 5.68 4.93 12.62
N HIS A 64 4.84 5.45 11.73
CA HIS A 64 3.60 6.14 12.08
C HIS A 64 2.41 5.18 12.19
N ASN A 65 2.52 3.98 11.63
CA ASN A 65 1.47 2.99 11.68
C ASN A 65 1.97 1.62 12.17
N PRO A 66 2.11 1.43 13.51
CA PRO A 66 2.61 0.19 14.11
C PRO A 66 1.73 -1.02 13.80
N GLN A 67 0.49 -0.78 13.37
CA GLN A 67 -0.46 -1.79 12.94
C GLN A 67 0.03 -2.56 11.71
N LEU A 68 0.90 -1.95 10.89
CA LEU A 68 1.48 -2.55 9.69
C LEU A 68 2.45 -3.69 10.01
N LYS A 69 3.01 -3.72 11.22
CA LYS A 69 3.84 -4.84 11.71
C LYS A 69 3.11 -6.18 11.67
N ARG A 70 1.77 -6.17 11.70
CA ARG A 70 0.94 -7.38 11.58
C ARG A 70 1.05 -8.02 10.20
N PHE A 71 1.16 -7.21 9.13
CA PHE A 71 1.23 -7.68 7.75
C PHE A 71 2.63 -8.17 7.37
N ARG A 72 3.67 -7.73 8.09
CA ARG A 72 5.06 -8.17 7.89
C ARG A 72 5.31 -9.63 8.32
N LYS A 73 4.42 -10.22 9.13
CA LYS A 73 4.55 -11.62 9.63
C LYS A 73 4.35 -12.70 8.55
N VAL A 74 3.95 -12.34 7.33
CA VAL A 74 3.59 -13.32 6.29
C VAL A 74 4.81 -13.99 5.62
N LYS A 75 6.05 -13.58 5.91
CA LYS A 75 7.29 -14.25 5.43
C LYS A 75 8.04 -15.04 6.53
N LYS A 76 7.36 -15.93 7.25
CA LYS A 76 8.02 -17.01 8.01
C LYS A 76 7.34 -18.36 7.77
N HIS A 77 7.59 -18.97 6.61
CA HIS A 77 7.58 -20.43 6.51
C HIS A 77 8.51 -20.96 5.40
N ARG A 78 9.24 -22.01 5.78
CA ARG A 78 10.10 -22.92 5.02
C ARG A 78 11.55 -22.49 4.76
N GLY A 79 12.34 -22.61 5.83
CA GLY A 79 13.59 -23.39 5.82
C GLY A 79 13.45 -24.46 6.90
#